data_AF-A0A5R8P5K1-F1
#
_entry.id   AF-A0A5R8P5K1-F1
#
_cell.length_a   1.000
_cell.length_b   1.000
_cell.length_c   1.000
_cell.angle_alpha   90.00
_cell.angle_beta   90.00
_cell.angle_gamma   90.00
#
_symmetry.space_group_name_H-M   'P 1'
#
loop_
_entity.id
_entity.type
_entity.pdbx_description
1 polymer ?
#
loop_
_entity_poly.entity_id
_entity_poly.type
_entity_poly.pdbx_seq_one_letter_code
_entity_poly.pdbx_strand_id
1 'polypeptide(L)'
;MGGHRLYPDQAVTVLRVIKAAQRLGFTLDEVADLLAVTQFGTRRRANSGLRARAAEKLAEVDAKLAELTAVRDTLRATLAAGCDDLIACGDMPTCPVPFDGNPAKSSIEGGGCGC
;
A
#
# COMPACT_ATOMS: atom_id res chain seq x y z
N MET A 1 -22.24 8.02 -39.47
CA MET A 1 -23.46 7.86 -38.64
C MET A 1 -23.05 7.23 -37.33
N GLY A 2 -23.37 7.88 -36.21
CA GLY A 2 -22.75 7.66 -34.90
C GLY A 2 -23.14 6.33 -34.26
N GLY A 3 -22.12 5.58 -33.80
CA GLY A 3 -22.27 4.36 -33.00
C GLY A 3 -22.45 4.69 -31.53
N HIS A 4 -23.68 4.96 -31.12
CA HIS A 4 -24.00 5.12 -29.70
C HIS A 4 -24.29 3.75 -29.09
N ARG A 5 -23.56 3.38 -28.04
CA ARG A 5 -23.86 2.19 -27.24
C ARG A 5 -24.99 2.53 -26.26
N LEU A 6 -26.09 1.80 -26.37
CA LEU A 6 -27.16 1.82 -25.38
C LEU A 6 -26.77 0.91 -24.22
N TYR A 7 -26.69 1.49 -23.03
CA TYR A 7 -26.37 0.76 -21.81
C TYR A 7 -27.60 0.72 -20.89
N PRO A 8 -27.98 -0.45 -20.37
CA PRO A 8 -29.04 -0.55 -19.37
C PRO A 8 -28.59 0.01 -18.01
N ASP A 9 -29.52 0.41 -17.15
CA ASP A 9 -29.22 0.99 -15.84
C ASP A 9 -28.30 0.11 -14.97
N GLN A 10 -28.37 -1.21 -15.12
CA GLN A 10 -27.47 -2.14 -14.44
C GLN A 10 -25.98 -1.88 -14.76
N ALA A 11 -25.67 -1.36 -15.95
CA ALA A 11 -24.30 -1.05 -16.34
C ALA A 11 -23.71 0.07 -15.48
N VAL A 12 -24.54 1.04 -15.06
CA VAL A 12 -24.12 2.10 -14.14
C VAL A 12 -23.77 1.51 -12.77
N THR A 13 -24.57 0.56 -12.28
CA THR A 13 -24.29 -0.14 -11.02
C THR A 13 -22.98 -0.91 -11.08
N VAL A 14 -22.73 -1.65 -12.16
CA VAL A 14 -21.46 -2.37 -12.37
C VAL A 14 -20.28 -1.41 -12.41
N LEU A 15 -20.38 -0.29 -13.13
CA LEU A 15 -19.33 0.74 -13.17
C LEU A 15 -19.04 1.35 -11.79
N ARG A 16 -20.06 1.56 -10.96
CA ARG A 16 -19.87 2.03 -9.57
C ARG A 16 -19.11 1.01 -8.73
N VAL A 17 -19.42 -0.27 -8.88
CA VAL A 17 -18.71 -1.36 -8.19
C VAL A 17 -17.25 -1.44 -8.64
N ILE A 18 -16.99 -1.38 -9.95
CA ILE A 18 -15.63 -1.38 -10.50
C ILE A 18 -14.81 -0.21 -9.92
N LYS A 19 -15.37 1.01 -9.96
CA LYS A 19 -14.68 2.19 -9.40
C LYS A 19 -14.43 2.08 -7.90
N ALA A 20 -15.36 1.50 -7.13
CA ALA A 20 -15.18 1.28 -5.70
C ALA A 20 -14.04 0.28 -5.43
N ALA A 21 -13.98 -0.83 -6.18
CA ALA A 21 -12.94 -1.82 -6.03
C ALA A 21 -11.56 -1.28 -6.43
N GLN A 22 -11.46 -0.51 -7.52
CA GLN A 22 -10.20 0.16 -7.89
C GLN A 22 -9.69 1.09 -6.79
N ARG A 23 -10.57 1.81 -6.10
CA ARG A 23 -10.19 2.66 -4.95
C ARG A 23 -9.68 1.86 -3.75
N LEU A 24 -10.08 0.60 -3.62
CA LEU A 24 -9.60 -0.31 -2.59
C LEU A 24 -8.29 -1.01 -2.98
N GLY A 25 -7.71 -0.67 -4.14
CA GLY A 25 -6.45 -1.26 -4.60
C GLY A 25 -6.60 -2.58 -5.36
N PHE A 26 -7.82 -2.93 -5.79
CA PHE A 26 -8.02 -4.07 -6.69
C PHE A 26 -7.66 -3.70 -8.14
N THR A 27 -6.98 -4.61 -8.83
CA THR A 27 -6.69 -4.49 -10.26
C THR A 27 -7.94 -4.78 -11.09
N LEU A 28 -7.94 -4.38 -12.36
CA LEU A 28 -9.06 -4.66 -13.26
C LEU A 28 -9.31 -6.16 -13.45
N ASP A 29 -8.25 -6.97 -13.46
CA ASP A 29 -8.35 -8.43 -13.57
C ASP A 29 -8.99 -9.04 -12.31
N GLU A 30 -8.58 -8.58 -11.12
CA GLU A 30 -9.19 -9.01 -9.85
C GLU A 30 -10.67 -8.63 -9.77
N VAL A 31 -11.03 -7.46 -10.26
CA VAL A 31 -12.43 -7.00 -10.32
C VAL A 31 -13.22 -7.82 -11.34
N ALA A 32 -12.64 -8.16 -12.50
CA ALA A 32 -13.27 -9.00 -13.49
C ALA A 32 -13.56 -10.42 -12.94
N ASP A 33 -12.61 -11.01 -12.22
CA ASP A 33 -12.77 -12.29 -11.54
C ASP A 33 -13.92 -12.23 -10.51
N LEU A 34 -13.96 -11.18 -9.68
CA LEU A 34 -15.01 -11.00 -8.67
C LEU A 34 -16.40 -10.84 -9.31
N LEU A 35 -16.48 -10.10 -10.41
CA LEU A 35 -17.71 -9.92 -11.16
C LEU A 35 -18.14 -11.22 -11.85
N ALA A 36 -17.21 -12.02 -12.38
CA ALA A 36 -17.54 -13.29 -13.03
C ALA A 36 -18.19 -14.27 -12.05
N VAL A 37 -17.72 -14.32 -10.80
CA VAL A 37 -18.31 -15.15 -9.73
C VAL A 37 -19.77 -14.77 -9.47
N THR A 38 -20.10 -13.47 -9.52
CA THR A 38 -21.48 -13.00 -9.29
C THR A 38 -22.41 -13.22 -10.49
N GLN A 39 -21.88 -13.15 -11.71
CA GLN A 39 -22.67 -13.24 -12.95
C GLN A 39 -23.03 -14.67 -13.34
N PHE A 40 -22.11 -15.63 -13.12
CA PHE A 40 -22.27 -16.99 -13.64
C PHE A 40 -22.84 -18.00 -12.63
N GLY A 41 -23.13 -17.59 -11.40
CA GLY A 41 -23.82 -18.41 -10.39
C GLY A 41 -23.09 -19.73 -10.03
N THR A 42 -21.86 -19.93 -10.50
CA THR A 42 -21.11 -21.17 -10.33
C THR A 42 -20.81 -21.35 -8.85
N ARG A 43 -21.21 -22.51 -8.30
CA ARG A 43 -21.09 -22.80 -6.87
C ARG A 43 -19.70 -22.47 -6.34
N ARG A 44 -19.69 -21.66 -5.29
CA ARG A 44 -18.55 -21.24 -4.47
C ARG A 44 -17.45 -22.30 -4.40
N ARG A 45 -16.24 -21.95 -4.85
CA ARG A 45 -15.04 -22.36 -4.11
C ARG A 45 -14.94 -21.41 -2.91
N ALA A 46 -15.03 -21.96 -1.70
CA ALA A 46 -15.15 -21.20 -0.45
C ALA A 46 -14.02 -20.18 -0.21
N ASN A 47 -12.90 -20.29 -0.95
CA ASN A 47 -11.68 -19.50 -0.77
C ASN A 47 -11.36 -18.51 -1.90
N SER A 48 -12.25 -18.29 -2.88
CA SER A 48 -11.96 -17.39 -4.02
C SER A 48 -12.95 -16.21 -4.17
N GLY A 49 -13.70 -15.90 -3.11
CA GLY A 49 -14.66 -14.80 -3.11
C GLY A 49 -14.07 -13.46 -2.65
N LEU A 50 -14.87 -12.40 -2.72
CA LEU A 50 -14.52 -11.04 -2.28
C LEU A 50 -13.85 -11.01 -0.91
N ARG A 51 -14.33 -11.82 0.05
CA ARG A 51 -13.77 -11.88 1.40
C ARG A 51 -12.31 -12.33 1.44
N ALA A 52 -11.94 -13.34 0.65
CA ALA A 52 -10.57 -13.84 0.60
C ALA A 52 -9.63 -12.81 -0.05
N ARG A 53 -10.05 -12.25 -1.20
CA ARG A 53 -9.30 -11.19 -1.90
C ARG A 53 -9.16 -9.92 -1.07
N ALA A 54 -10.19 -9.54 -0.32
CA ALA A 54 -10.12 -8.40 0.59
C ALA A 54 -9.16 -8.65 1.76
N ALA A 55 -9.09 -9.87 2.29
CA ALA A 55 -8.14 -10.22 3.34
C ALA A 55 -6.69 -10.16 2.84
N GLU A 56 -6.43 -10.66 1.62
CA GLU A 56 -5.13 -10.56 0.95
C GLU A 56 -4.73 -9.10 0.72
N LYS A 57 -5.64 -8.29 0.16
CA LYS A 57 -5.40 -6.86 -0.06
C LYS A 57 -5.16 -6.09 1.24
N LEU A 58 -5.89 -6.44 2.30
CA LEU A 58 -5.68 -5.84 3.62
C LEU A 58 -4.27 -6.15 4.14
N ALA A 59 -3.81 -7.40 4.03
CA ALA A 59 -2.47 -7.78 4.43
C ALA A 59 -1.38 -7.02 3.63
N GLU A 60 -1.56 -6.84 2.32
CA GLU A 60 -0.66 -6.02 1.48
C GLU A 60 -0.62 -4.56 1.96
N VAL A 61 -1.79 -3.98 2.24
CA VAL A 61 -1.89 -2.59 2.74
C VAL A 61 -1.22 -2.46 4.09
N ASP A 62 -1.47 -3.38 5.02
CA ASP A 62 -0.85 -3.38 6.36
C ASP A 62 0.67 -3.50 6.27
N ALA A 63 1.18 -4.37 5.40
CA ALA A 63 2.62 -4.49 5.15
C ALA A 63 3.21 -3.17 4.60
N LYS A 64 2.52 -2.52 3.65
CA LYS A 64 2.98 -1.25 3.11
C LYS A 64 2.92 -0.11 4.13
N LEU A 65 1.89 -0.10 4.98
CA LEU A 65 1.79 0.85 6.09
C LEU A 65 2.93 0.66 7.10
N ALA A 66 3.30 -0.57 7.42
CA ALA A 66 4.44 -0.85 8.30
C ALA A 66 5.75 -0.34 7.69
N GLU A 67 6.00 -0.61 6.41
CA GLU A 67 7.17 -0.11 5.68
C GLU A 67 7.20 1.43 5.66
N LEU A 68 6.10 2.07 5.27
CA LEU A 68 6.00 3.53 5.22
C LEU A 68 6.09 4.17 6.62
N THR A 69 5.62 3.48 7.65
CA THR A 69 5.76 3.91 9.04
C THR A 69 7.22 3.89 9.46
N ALA A 70 7.96 2.82 9.14
CA ALA A 70 9.40 2.75 9.40
C ALA A 70 10.14 3.88 8.68
N VAL A 71 9.86 4.11 7.39
CA VAL A 71 10.44 5.22 6.63
C VAL A 71 10.12 6.57 7.27
N ARG A 72 8.87 6.81 7.65
CA ARG A 72 8.45 8.05 8.34
C ARG A 72 9.21 8.27 9.64
N ASP A 73 9.36 7.21 10.43
CA ASP A 73 10.00 7.31 11.75
C ASP A 73 11.50 7.54 11.60
N THR A 74 12.16 6.92 10.61
CA THR A 74 13.54 7.26 10.21
C THR A 74 13.65 8.73 9.83
N LEU A 75 12.79 9.23 8.95
CA LEU A 75 12.82 10.64 8.52
C LEU A 75 12.66 11.61 9.70
N ARG A 76 11.76 11.29 10.64
CA ARG A 76 11.60 12.08 11.88
C ARG A 76 12.87 12.08 12.72
N ALA A 77 13.53 10.92 12.85
CA ALA A 77 14.74 10.80 13.62
C ALA A 77 15.91 11.57 12.97
N THR A 78 16.02 11.57 11.63
CA THR A 78 16.99 12.39 10.89
C THR A 78 16.79 13.89 11.13
N LEU A 79 15.53 14.36 11.08
CA LEU A 79 15.19 15.74 11.37
C LEU A 79 15.55 16.12 12.82
N ALA A 80 15.29 15.23 13.78
CA ALA A 80 15.63 15.46 15.19
C ALA A 80 17.15 15.49 15.43
N ALA A 81 17.92 14.76 14.63
CA ALA A 81 19.38 14.75 14.69
C ALA A 81 20.02 16.02 14.09
N GLY A 82 19.25 16.92 13.47
CA GLY A 82 19.76 18.18 12.88
C GLY A 82 20.65 17.94 11.66
N CYS A 83 20.36 16.87 10.92
CA CYS A 83 21.23 16.37 9.88
C CYS A 83 20.84 16.98 8.52
N ASP A 84 21.64 17.91 8.01
CA ASP A 84 21.36 18.64 6.76
C ASP A 84 21.89 17.94 5.50
N ASP A 85 22.88 17.04 5.66
CA ASP A 85 23.56 16.36 4.55
C ASP A 85 23.58 14.85 4.73
N LEU A 86 22.92 14.10 3.83
CA LEU A 86 22.86 12.63 3.89
C LEU A 86 24.24 11.95 3.90
N ILE A 87 25.23 12.53 3.22
CA ILE A 87 26.60 11.98 3.18
C ILE A 87 27.28 12.17 4.55
N ALA A 88 27.15 13.36 5.15
CA ALA A 88 27.67 13.62 6.49
C ALA A 88 26.96 12.78 7.56
N CYS A 89 25.65 12.51 7.37
CA CYS A 89 24.91 11.60 8.24
C CYS A 89 25.39 10.14 8.11
N GLY A 90 25.89 9.71 6.95
CA GLY A 90 26.43 8.36 6.73
C GLY A 90 27.75 8.11 7.46
N ASP A 91 28.55 9.16 7.64
CA ASP A 91 29.82 9.10 8.36
C ASP A 91 29.64 9.28 9.88
N MET A 92 28.44 9.66 10.33
CA MET A 92 28.11 9.91 11.74
C MET A 92 27.50 8.66 12.41
N PRO A 93 28.14 8.09 13.45
CA PRO A 93 27.65 6.86 14.10
C PRO A 93 26.34 7.03 14.88
N THR A 94 25.90 8.27 15.13
CA THR A 94 24.66 8.61 15.84
C THR A 94 23.47 8.83 14.91
N CYS A 95 23.66 8.74 13.59
CA CYS A 95 22.61 9.01 12.63
C CYS A 95 21.67 7.81 12.45
N PRO A 96 20.34 8.01 12.62
CA PRO A 96 19.36 6.93 12.63
C PRO A 96 18.96 6.43 11.23
N VAL A 97 19.64 6.91 10.18
CA VAL A 97 19.36 6.57 8.79
C VAL A 97 19.94 5.19 8.46
N PRO A 98 19.12 4.21 8.05
CA PRO A 98 19.58 2.89 7.67
C PRO A 98 20.17 2.97 6.25
N PHE A 99 21.48 3.19 6.17
CA PHE A 99 22.20 3.24 4.89
C PHE A 99 22.52 1.84 4.35
N ASP A 100 22.59 0.84 5.22
CA ASP A 100 22.42 -0.56 4.86
C ASP A 100 20.92 -0.85 4.74
N GLY A 101 20.49 -1.50 3.66
CA GLY A 101 19.09 -1.89 3.41
C GLY A 101 18.52 -2.92 4.40
N ASN A 102 18.96 -2.87 5.67
CA ASN A 102 18.60 -3.74 6.76
C ASN A 102 17.92 -2.91 7.87
N PRO A 103 16.60 -3.01 8.05
CA PRO A 103 15.82 -2.16 8.96
C PRO A 103 16.04 -2.45 10.46
N ALA A 104 17.12 -3.12 10.85
CA ALA A 104 17.21 -3.83 12.12
C ALA A 104 18.20 -3.24 13.16
N LYS A 105 18.75 -2.04 12.98
CA LYS A 105 19.77 -1.53 13.91
C LYS A 105 19.56 -0.05 14.26
N SER A 106 18.64 0.21 15.19
CA SER A 106 18.62 1.48 15.94
C SER A 106 18.73 1.19 17.44
N SER A 107 19.87 0.67 17.89
CA SER A 107 20.22 0.76 19.31
C SER A 107 20.82 2.15 19.54
N ILE A 108 19.95 3.01 20.04
CA ILE A 108 20.22 4.42 20.36
C ILE A 108 21.03 4.46 21.67
N GLU A 109 22.32 4.76 21.58
CA GLU A 109 23.09 5.30 22.71
C GLU A 109 23.28 6.80 22.48
N GLY A 110 22.76 7.56 23.44
CA GLY A 110 22.64 9.01 23.38
C GLY A 110 23.99 9.71 23.35
N GLY A 111 24.12 10.65 22.41
CA GLY A 111 25.15 11.67 22.42
C GLY A 111 24.55 12.90 21.75
N GLY A 112 24.12 13.87 22.55
CA GLY A 112 23.62 15.13 22.03
C GLY A 112 24.72 15.83 21.24
N CYS A 113 24.40 16.26 20.03
CA CYS A 113 25.16 17.29 19.33
C CYS A 113 24.33 18.57 19.38
N GLY A 114 24.74 19.47 20.27
CA GLY A 114 24.54 20.89 20.07
C GLY A 114 25.52 21.37 19.00
N CYS A 115 25.11 22.42 18.28
CA CYS A 115 26.04 23.34 17.66
C CYS A 115 26.91 24.03 18.73
#